data_AF-A0A2M9MW40-F1
#
_entry.id   AF-A0A2M9MW40-F1
#
_cell.length_a   1.000
_cell.length_b   1.000
_cell.length_c   1.000
_cell.angle_alpha   90.00
_cell.angle_beta   90.00
_cell.angle_gamma   90.00
#
_symmetry.space_group_name_H-M   'P 1'
#
loop_
_entity.id
_entity.type
_entity.pdbx_description
1 polymer ?
#
loop_
_entity_poly.entity_id
_entity_poly.type
_entity_poly.pdbx_seq_one_letter_code
_entity_poly.pdbx_strand_id
1 'polypeptide(L)'
;MRPLTAEEKSLSKAAKQRANKQLQAQRRKVGVRIRDVKGDPVILEINGSSITLNYEMLRRFIHSLKNRRWNISMDTWSGPQPVLIILHYVNSRSKDRGFIELYELPPYQKELLTDLPVIEIET
;
A
#
# COMPACT_ATOMS: atom_id res chain seq x y z
N MET A 1 11.01 10.39 -2.29
CA MET A 1 9.68 10.23 -2.94
C MET A 1 9.24 11.57 -3.50
N ARG A 2 9.05 11.63 -4.83
CA ARG A 2 8.44 12.80 -5.50
C ARG A 2 6.92 12.83 -5.25
N PRO A 3 6.29 14.01 -5.19
CA PRO A 3 4.84 14.11 -5.14
C PRO A 3 4.22 13.66 -6.48
N LEU A 4 3.08 12.98 -6.41
CA LEU A 4 2.30 12.59 -7.60
C LEU A 4 1.86 13.83 -8.40
N THR A 5 1.90 13.72 -9.73
CA THR A 5 1.38 14.73 -10.66
C THR A 5 -0.15 14.81 -10.57
N ALA A 6 -0.74 15.88 -11.09
CA ALA A 6 -2.19 16.03 -11.10
C ALA A 6 -2.88 14.92 -11.91
N GLU A 7 -2.25 14.47 -13.00
CA GLU A 7 -2.74 13.40 -13.87
C GLU A 7 -2.69 12.04 -13.16
N GLU A 8 -1.56 11.68 -12.54
CA GLU A 8 -1.41 10.45 -11.75
C GLU A 8 -2.45 10.38 -10.62
N LYS A 9 -2.69 11.51 -9.93
CA LYS A 9 -3.73 11.62 -8.91
C LYS A 9 -5.14 11.41 -9.46
N SER A 10 -5.41 11.96 -10.65
CA SER A 10 -6.73 11.85 -11.28
C SER A 10 -7.04 10.40 -11.68
N LEU A 11 -6.05 9.70 -12.23
CA LEU A 11 -6.16 8.29 -12.61
C LEU A 11 -6.36 7.40 -11.39
N SER A 12 -5.57 7.63 -10.34
CA SER A 12 -5.70 6.91 -9.07
C SER A 12 -7.09 7.11 -8.44
N LYS A 13 -7.60 8.35 -8.45
CA LYS A 13 -8.95 8.66 -7.95
C LYS A 13 -10.04 7.98 -8.76
N ALA A 14 -9.94 7.98 -10.09
CA ALA A 14 -10.90 7.31 -10.97
C ALA A 14 -10.90 5.78 -10.78
N ALA A 15 -9.71 5.20 -10.64
CA ALA A 15 -9.51 3.77 -10.40
C ALA A 15 -10.16 3.35 -9.07
N LYS A 16 -9.90 4.10 -8.00
CA LYS A 16 -10.55 3.91 -6.70
C LYS A 16 -12.07 4.02 -6.74
N GLN A 17 -12.61 4.97 -7.50
CA GLN A 17 -14.06 5.12 -7.66
C GLN A 17 -14.66 3.89 -8.35
N ARG A 18 -14.01 3.33 -9.38
CA ARG A 18 -14.45 2.10 -10.04
C ARG A 18 -14.43 0.90 -9.08
N ALA A 19 -13.34 0.70 -8.34
CA ALA A 19 -13.23 -0.38 -7.37
C ALA A 19 -14.29 -0.29 -6.25
N ASN A 20 -14.50 0.90 -5.68
CA ASN A 20 -15.53 1.11 -4.66
C ASN A 20 -16.96 0.92 -5.21
N LYS A 21 -17.20 1.25 -6.49
CA LYS A 21 -18.48 0.96 -7.16
C LYS A 21 -18.71 -0.55 -7.31
N GLN A 22 -17.68 -1.29 -7.73
CA GLN A 22 -17.74 -2.76 -7.80
C GLN A 22 -17.97 -3.38 -6.43
N LEU A 23 -17.27 -2.90 -5.38
CA LEU A 23 -17.49 -3.33 -3.99
C LEU A 23 -18.92 -3.10 -3.53
N GLN A 24 -19.48 -1.90 -3.77
CA GLN A 24 -20.87 -1.64 -3.41
C GLN A 24 -21.85 -2.56 -4.14
N ALA A 25 -21.59 -2.86 -5.41
CA ALA A 25 -22.41 -3.80 -6.17
C ALA A 25 -22.30 -5.23 -5.60
N GLN A 26 -21.10 -5.69 -5.25
CA GLN A 26 -20.92 -7.01 -4.63
C GLN A 26 -21.54 -7.10 -3.23
N ARG A 27 -21.45 -6.05 -2.39
CA ARG A 27 -22.15 -5.99 -1.09
C ARG A 27 -23.64 -6.23 -1.23
N ARG A 28 -24.25 -5.57 -2.21
CA ARG A 28 -25.69 -5.71 -2.48
C ARG A 28 -26.05 -7.13 -2.87
N LYS A 29 -25.18 -7.83 -3.61
CA LYS A 29 -25.39 -9.23 -4.03
C LYS A 29 -25.18 -10.24 -2.90
N VAL A 30 -24.19 -10.02 -2.04
CA VAL A 30 -23.76 -11.01 -1.02
C VAL A 30 -24.41 -10.74 0.34
N GLY A 31 -25.05 -9.58 0.56
CA GLY A 31 -25.65 -9.22 1.85
C GLY A 31 -24.63 -8.94 2.97
N VAL A 32 -23.33 -9.00 2.65
CA VAL A 32 -22.23 -8.83 3.59
C VAL A 32 -21.67 -7.40 3.52
N ARG A 33 -21.31 -6.84 4.68
CA ARG A 33 -20.59 -5.57 4.80
C ARG A 33 -19.11 -5.74 4.44
N ILE A 34 -18.81 -5.97 3.16
CA ILE A 34 -17.42 -5.85 2.65
C ILE A 34 -16.95 -4.42 2.98
N ARG A 35 -15.71 -4.15 3.39
CA ARG A 35 -15.26 -2.76 3.69
C ARG A 35 -14.90 -2.01 2.41
N ASP A 36 -15.01 -0.68 2.40
CA ASP A 36 -14.61 0.12 1.23
C ASP A 36 -13.09 0.02 1.08
N VAL A 37 -12.60 0.02 -0.17
CA VAL A 37 -11.16 0.20 -0.42
C VAL A 37 -10.87 1.66 -0.07
N LYS A 38 -10.33 1.84 1.14
CA LYS A 38 -9.86 3.13 1.64
C LYS A 38 -8.45 3.37 1.13
N GLY A 39 -8.14 4.62 0.79
CA GLY A 39 -6.84 4.99 0.23
C GLY A 39 -6.67 4.62 -1.23
N ASP A 40 -5.49 4.90 -1.76
CA ASP A 40 -5.13 4.68 -3.15
C ASP A 40 -4.20 3.46 -3.18
N PRO A 41 -4.51 2.36 -3.89
CA PRO A 41 -3.64 1.19 -3.87
C PRO A 41 -2.33 1.49 -4.60
N VAL A 42 -1.22 0.97 -4.08
CA VAL A 42 0.11 1.07 -4.69
C VAL A 42 0.73 -0.32 -4.73
N ILE A 43 1.30 -0.68 -5.87
CA ILE A 43 2.14 -1.87 -6.01
C ILE A 43 3.57 -1.40 -5.81
N LEU A 44 4.26 -1.95 -4.82
CA LEU A 44 5.68 -1.72 -4.62
C LEU A 44 6.43 -2.93 -5.12
N GLU A 45 7.42 -2.72 -5.98
CA GLU A 45 8.34 -3.75 -6.41
C GLU A 45 9.73 -3.48 -5.83
N ILE A 46 10.28 -4.44 -5.09
CA ILE A 46 11.60 -4.36 -4.46
C ILE A 46 12.31 -5.69 -4.70
N ASN A 47 13.48 -5.65 -5.33
CA ASN A 47 14.30 -6.84 -5.61
C ASN A 47 13.53 -7.97 -6.32
N GLY A 48 12.67 -7.63 -7.28
CA GLY A 48 11.85 -8.58 -8.05
C GLY A 48 10.67 -9.19 -7.27
N SER A 49 10.40 -8.72 -6.05
CA SER A 49 9.22 -9.07 -5.27
C SER A 49 8.24 -7.91 -5.24
N SER A 50 6.95 -8.19 -5.38
CA SER A 50 5.90 -7.17 -5.39
C SER A 50 4.95 -7.30 -4.20
N ILE A 51 4.50 -6.17 -3.66
CA ILE A 51 3.48 -6.10 -2.61
C ILE A 51 2.46 -5.02 -2.93
N THR A 52 1.18 -5.34 -2.81
CA THR A 52 0.10 -4.37 -2.97
C THR A 52 -0.30 -3.78 -1.62
N LEU A 53 -0.16 -2.47 -1.46
CA LEU A 53 -0.42 -1.74 -0.21
C LEU A 53 -1.38 -0.57 -0.41
N ASN A 54 -1.84 -0.03 0.72
CA ASN A 54 -2.56 1.24 0.76
C ASN A 54 -1.56 2.42 0.78
N TYR A 55 -1.54 3.23 -0.29
CA TYR A 55 -0.67 4.39 -0.44
C TYR A 55 -0.84 5.42 0.67
N GLU A 56 -2.08 5.74 1.06
CA GLU A 56 -2.32 6.72 2.13
C GLU A 56 -1.73 6.24 3.46
N MET A 57 -1.85 4.95 3.74
CA MET A 57 -1.24 4.34 4.92
C MET A 57 0.29 4.41 4.84
N LEU A 58 0.87 3.94 3.73
CA LEU A 58 2.32 3.99 3.50
C LEU A 58 2.86 5.43 3.63
N ARG A 59 2.19 6.38 2.99
CA ARG A 59 2.57 7.80 3.00
C ARG A 59 2.52 8.37 4.41
N ARG A 60 1.47 8.09 5.19
CA ARG A 60 1.38 8.53 6.59
C ARG A 60 2.50 7.94 7.44
N PHE A 61 2.83 6.66 7.23
CA PHE A 61 3.95 6.03 7.93
C PHE A 61 5.29 6.68 7.57
N ILE A 62 5.61 6.83 6.29
CA ILE A 62 6.85 7.50 5.85
C ILE A 62 6.91 8.93 6.42
N HIS A 63 5.79 9.66 6.41
CA HIS A 63 5.76 11.03 6.95
C HIS A 63 6.00 11.07 8.46
N SER A 64 5.53 10.07 9.20
CA SER A 64 5.78 9.94 10.65
C SER A 64 7.26 9.70 10.98
N LEU A 65 8.05 9.24 9.99
CA LEU A 65 9.47 8.92 10.13
C LEU A 65 10.40 10.06 9.69
N LYS A 66 9.90 11.27 9.43
CA LYS A 66 10.64 12.41 8.84
C LYS A 66 11.95 12.80 9.58
N ASN A 67 12.06 12.49 10.87
CA ASN A 67 13.25 12.78 11.68
C ASN A 67 14.00 11.50 12.12
N ARG A 68 13.77 10.39 11.44
CA ARG A 68 14.38 9.09 11.72
C ARG A 68 15.14 8.62 10.49
N ARG A 69 16.23 7.88 10.70
CA ARG A 69 16.81 7.06 9.64
C ARG A 69 15.91 5.84 9.47
N TRP A 70 15.57 5.51 8.24
CA TRP A 70 14.75 4.35 7.96
C TRP A 70 15.24 3.62 6.71
N ASN A 71 14.99 2.32 6.67
CA ASN A 71 15.24 1.47 5.53
C ASN A 71 14.00 0.61 5.28
N ILE A 72 13.69 0.37 4.01
CA ILE A 72 12.58 -0.44 3.56
C ILE A 72 13.14 -1.71 2.94
N SER A 73 12.68 -2.86 3.41
CA SER A 73 12.96 -4.17 2.84
C SER A 73 11.68 -4.95 2.67
N MET A 74 11.64 -5.87 1.71
CA MET A 74 10.55 -6.82 1.58
C MET A 74 11.00 -8.16 2.14
N ASP A 75 10.24 -8.70 3.08
CA ASP A 75 10.42 -10.06 3.57
C ASP A 75 9.43 -10.98 2.85
N THR A 76 9.99 -11.98 2.17
CA THR A 76 9.25 -13.03 1.46
C THR A 76 9.50 -14.41 2.06
N TRP A 77 10.32 -14.51 3.12
CA TRP A 77 10.73 -15.78 3.73
C TRP A 77 9.87 -16.15 4.94
N SER A 78 9.31 -15.17 5.65
CA SER A 78 8.61 -15.41 6.91
C SER A 78 7.14 -15.86 6.79
N GLY A 79 6.58 -16.00 5.58
CA GLY A 79 5.18 -16.42 5.42
C GLY A 79 4.69 -16.55 3.97
N PRO A 80 3.40 -16.89 3.77
CA PRO A 80 2.81 -17.11 2.45
C PRO A 80 2.55 -15.82 1.66
N GLN A 81 2.71 -14.64 2.27
CA GLN A 81 2.48 -13.35 1.64
C GLN A 81 3.70 -12.44 1.89
N PRO A 82 4.09 -11.62 0.89
CA PRO A 82 5.15 -10.65 1.07
C PRO A 82 4.77 -9.63 2.14
N VAL A 83 5.71 -9.30 3.03
CA VAL A 83 5.55 -8.29 4.08
C VAL A 83 6.56 -7.17 3.83
N LEU A 84 6.09 -5.92 3.82
CA LEU A 84 6.99 -4.77 3.77
C LEU A 84 7.44 -4.44 5.19
N ILE A 85 8.75 -4.49 5.42
CA ILE A 85 9.37 -4.16 6.70
C ILE A 85 10.03 -2.78 6.59
N ILE A 86 9.60 -1.86 7.44
CA ILE A 86 10.22 -0.53 7.59
C ILE A 86 11.01 -0.52 8.89
N LEU A 87 12.32 -0.65 8.80
CA LEU A 87 13.23 -0.49 9.92
C LEU A 87 13.47 0.99 10.17
N HIS A 88 13.32 1.47 11.40
CA HIS A 88 13.57 2.87 11.72
C HIS A 88 14.36 3.04 13.02
N TYR A 89 15.20 4.08 13.07
CA TYR A 89 15.96 4.44 14.25
C TYR A 89 16.38 5.93 14.21
N VAL A 90 16.58 6.55 15.38
CA VAL A 90 17.12 7.91 15.47
C VAL A 90 18.66 7.88 15.42
N ASN A 91 19.25 6.98 16.20
CA ASN A 91 20.67 6.62 16.17
C ASN A 91 20.81 5.12 16.47
N SER A 92 21.97 4.52 16.18
CA SER A 92 22.18 3.06 16.29
C SER A 92 22.03 2.51 17.71
N ARG A 93 22.07 3.36 18.74
CA ARG A 93 21.95 3.00 20.16
C ARG A 93 20.65 3.50 20.80
N SER A 94 19.72 4.04 20.01
CA SER A 94 18.49 4.63 20.53
C SER A 94 17.50 3.53 20.93
N LYS A 95 16.81 3.76 22.05
CA LYS A 95 15.68 2.93 22.49
C LYS A 95 14.48 3.06 21.54
N ASP A 96 14.43 4.10 20.72
CA ASP A 96 13.38 4.35 19.72
C ASP A 96 13.61 3.61 18.40
N ARG A 97 14.45 2.57 18.41
CA ARG A 97 14.60 1.65 17.29
C ARG A 97 13.36 0.74 17.22
N GLY A 98 12.90 0.47 16.00
CA GLY A 98 11.73 -0.37 15.79
C GLY A 98 11.62 -0.82 14.35
N PHE A 99 10.66 -1.70 14.12
CA PHE A 99 10.23 -2.11 12.80
C PHE A 99 8.72 -1.96 12.69
N ILE A 100 8.27 -1.61 11.49
CA ILE A 100 6.85 -1.56 11.15
C ILE A 100 6.64 -2.58 10.04
N GLU A 101 5.70 -3.48 10.26
CA GLU A 101 5.29 -4.48 9.27
C GLU A 101 4.03 -4.00 8.58
N LEU A 102 4.07 -3.89 7.25
CA LEU A 102 2.90 -3.62 6.43
C LEU A 102 2.58 -4.87 5.61
N TYR A 103 1.41 -5.42 5.91
CA TYR A 103 0.87 -6.59 5.23
C TYR A 103 0.15 -6.19 3.95
N GLU A 104 0.18 -7.10 2.99
CA GLU A 104 -0.48 -6.94 1.71
C GLU A 104 -2.00 -6.74 1.86
N LEU A 105 -2.62 -6.08 0.87
CA LEU A 105 -4.08 -6.03 0.77
C LEU A 105 -4.67 -7.45 0.70
N PRO A 106 -5.81 -7.71 1.38
CA PRO A 106 -6.49 -9.00 1.33
C PRO A 106 -6.80 -9.45 -0.11
N PRO A 107 -6.80 -10.77 -0.40
CA PRO A 107 -7.02 -11.30 -1.76
C PRO A 107 -8.27 -10.76 -2.47
N TYR A 108 -9.39 -10.70 -1.75
CA TYR A 108 -10.65 -10.17 -2.30
C TYR A 108 -10.58 -8.70 -2.73
N GLN A 109 -9.65 -7.91 -2.15
CA GLN A 109 -9.43 -6.54 -2.59
C GLN A 109 -8.55 -6.51 -3.83
N LYS A 110 -7.53 -7.37 -3.92
CA LYS A 110 -6.63 -7.47 -5.08
C LYS A 110 -7.37 -7.87 -6.36
N GLU A 111 -8.29 -8.82 -6.27
CA GLU A 111 -9.16 -9.23 -7.39
C GLU A 111 -9.99 -8.07 -7.97
N LEU A 112 -10.26 -7.03 -7.18
CA LEU A 112 -11.02 -5.86 -7.63
C LEU A 112 -10.12 -4.78 -8.24
N LEU A 113 -8.80 -4.94 -8.09
CA LEU A 113 -7.79 -4.03 -8.64
C LEU A 113 -7.24 -4.53 -9.98
N THR A 114 -7.47 -5.79 -10.36
CA THR A 114 -6.95 -6.37 -11.62
C THR A 114 -7.46 -5.66 -12.87
N ASP A 115 -8.66 -5.06 -12.81
CA ASP A 115 -9.24 -4.31 -13.93
C ASP A 115 -8.77 -2.85 -14.00
N LEU A 116 -7.89 -2.42 -13.09
CA LEU A 116 -7.46 -1.03 -12.97
C LEU A 116 -6.14 -0.81 -13.72
N PRO A 117 -5.98 0.37 -14.35
CA PRO A 117 -4.71 0.72 -14.98
C PRO A 117 -3.62 0.84 -13.92
N VAL A 118 -2.49 0.16 -14.15
CA VAL A 118 -1.28 0.29 -13.34
C VAL A 118 -0.55 1.56 -13.79
N ILE A 119 -0.21 2.42 -12.83
CA ILE A 119 0.59 3.63 -13.08
C ILE A 119 1.96 3.38 -12.48
N GLU A 120 2.97 3.28 -13.34
CA GLU A 120 4.35 3.15 -12.90
C GLU A 120 4.88 4.54 -12.52
N ILE A 121 5.44 4.63 -11.32
CA ILE A 121 6.09 5.85 -10.84
C ILE A 121 7.58 5.60 -10.90
N GLU A 122 8.22 6.03 -11.98
CA GLU A 122 9.69 6.03 -12.07
C GLU A 122 10.26 6.96 -10.97
N THR A 123 11.21 6.42 -10.20
CA THR A 123 11.94 7.08 -9.11
C THR A 123 13.18 7.81 -9.58
#